data_AF-A0A1N6XI18-F1
#
_entry.id   AF-A0A1N6XI18-F1
#
_cell.length_a   1.000
_cell.length_b   1.000
_cell.length_c   1.000
_cell.angle_alpha   90.00
_cell.angle_beta   90.00
_cell.angle_gamma   90.00
#
_symmetry.space_group_name_H-M   'P 1'
#
loop_
_entity.id
_entity.type
_entity.pdbx_description
1 polymer ?
#
loop_
_entity_poly.entity_id
_entity_poly.type
_entity_poly.pdbx_seq_one_letter_code
_entity_poly.pdbx_strand_id
1 'polypeptide(L)' 'MHVQYKQNGTWLLYSKHQDKGYTKTKTHSFTDSSGNTQTSMQTVWTEKGRLFIHDLLKQKATA' A
#
# COMPACT_ATOMS: atom_id res chain seq x y z
N MET A 1 -8.69 -5.73 -12.47
CA MET A 1 -7.38 -5.05 -12.32
C MET A 1 -6.84 -5.38 -10.95
N HIS A 2 -5.70 -6.05 -10.89
CA HIS A 2 -5.12 -6.57 -9.67
C HIS A 2 -3.83 -5.79 -9.38
N VAL A 3 -3.90 -4.83 -8.45
CA VAL A 3 -2.77 -3.96 -8.09
C VAL A 3 -2.19 -4.37 -6.74
N GLN A 4 -3.06 -4.50 -5.73
CA GLN A 4 -2.71 -4.92 -4.38
C GLN A 4 -3.66 -6.00 -3.88
N TYR A 5 -3.20 -6.78 -2.90
CA TYR A 5 -3.98 -7.75 -2.14
C TYR A 5 -3.62 -7.65 -0.65
N LYS A 6 -4.50 -8.17 0.22
CA LYS A 6 -4.29 -8.13 1.68
C LYS A 6 -3.83 -9.49 2.17
N GLN A 7 -2.73 -9.52 2.92
CA GLN A 7 -2.17 -10.72 3.55
C GLN A 7 -1.77 -10.40 4.99
N ASN A 8 -2.29 -11.18 5.94
CA ASN A 8 -1.99 -11.05 7.37
C ASN A 8 -2.09 -9.60 7.90
N GLY A 9 -3.14 -8.88 7.51
CA GLY A 9 -3.34 -7.48 7.92
C GLY A 9 -2.59 -6.43 7.11
N THR A 10 -1.64 -6.82 6.26
CA THR A 10 -0.78 -5.92 5.47
C THR A 10 -1.18 -5.92 4.00
N TRP A 11 -1.07 -4.78 3.33
CA TRP A 11 -1.29 -4.68 1.89
C TRP A 11 -0.01 -4.98 1.12
N LEU A 12 -0.08 -5.88 0.15
CA LEU A 12 1.04 -6.27 -0.69
C LEU A 12 0.69 -6.00 -2.15
N LEU A 13 1.68 -5.66 -2.96
CA LEU A 13 1.51 -5.56 -4.41
C LEU A 13 1.60 -6.94 -5.04
N TYR A 14 0.79 -7.16 -6.08
CA TYR A 14 0.99 -8.32 -6.96
C TYR A 14 2.39 -8.29 -7.57
N SER A 15 2.98 -9.47 -7.81
CA SER A 15 4.36 -9.61 -8.35
C SER A 15 4.62 -8.71 -9.57
N LYS A 16 3.64 -8.55 -10.47
CA LYS A 16 3.72 -7.64 -11.64
C LYS A 16 4.06 -6.18 -11.30
N HIS A 17 3.75 -5.74 -10.09
CA HIS A 17 3.89 -4.36 -9.61
C HIS A 17 4.91 -4.22 -8.47
N GLN A 18 5.51 -5.32 -8.00
CA GLN A 18 6.59 -5.30 -7.00
C GLN A 18 7.87 -4.68 -7.57
N ASP A 19 8.77 -4.26 -6.68
CA ASP A 19 10.12 -3.71 -6.96
C ASP A 19 10.19 -2.46 -7.86
N LYS A 20 9.03 -1.84 -8.15
CA LYS A 20 8.95 -0.61 -8.95
C LYS A 20 9.00 0.66 -8.11
N GLY A 21 9.11 0.53 -6.79
CA GLY A 21 9.14 1.66 -5.84
C GLY A 21 7.78 2.35 -5.66
N TYR A 22 6.67 1.66 -5.94
CA TYR A 22 5.32 2.22 -5.79
C TYR A 22 4.82 2.29 -4.35
N THR A 23 5.29 1.38 -3.50
CA THR A 23 4.93 1.35 -2.08
C THR A 23 6.19 1.33 -1.23
N LYS A 24 6.04 1.77 0.02
CA LYS A 24 7.04 1.61 1.07
C LYS A 24 6.38 1.11 2.34
N THR A 25 7.15 0.46 3.20
CA THR A 25 6.66 0.04 4.51
C THR A 25 6.95 1.14 5.53
N LYS A 26 5.96 1.45 6.36
CA LYS A 26 6.08 2.39 7.48
C LYS A 26 5.65 1.68 8.75
N THR A 27 6.51 1.68 9.76
CA THR A 27 6.14 1.23 11.11
C THR A 27 5.28 2.32 11.76
N HIS A 28 4.13 1.91 12.28
CA HIS A 28 3.19 2.77 12.99
C HIS A 28 3.00 2.26 14.40
N SER A 29 3.30 3.12 15.36
CA SER A 29 3.01 2.86 16.77
C SER A 29 1.58 3.27 17.08
N PHE A 30 0.84 2.40 17.77
CA PHE A 30 -0.52 2.66 18.21
C PHE A 30 -0.71 2.15 19.65
N THR A 31 -1.64 2.75 20.38
CA THR A 31 -2.01 2.29 21.72
C THR A 31 -3.16 1.29 21.60
N ASP A 32 -3.01 0.12 22.20
CA ASP A 32 -4.08 -0.88 22.25
C ASP A 32 -5.15 -0.54 23.31
N SER A 33 -6.23 -1.32 23.33
CA SER A 33 -7.33 -1.13 24.28
C SER A 33 -6.93 -1.30 25.75
N SER A 34 -5.79 -1.93 26.01
CA SER A 34 -5.23 -2.16 27.34
C SER A 34 -4.25 -1.04 27.75
N GLY A 35 -4.07 -0.02 26.91
CA GLY A 35 -3.17 1.10 27.16
C GLY A 35 -1.70 0.83 26.83
N ASN A 36 -1.36 -0.32 26.22
CA ASN A 36 0.02 -0.63 25.87
C ASN A 36 0.36 -0.09 24.47
N THR A 37 1.60 0.37 24.31
CA THR A 37 2.13 0.78 23.00
C THR A 37 2.50 -0.45 22.20
N GLN A 38 1.84 -0.62 21.06
CA GLN A 38 2.12 -1.65 20.06
C GLN A 38 2.70 -1.01 18.80
N THR A 39 3.32 -1.83 17.94
CA THR A 39 3.77 -1.41 16.62
C THR A 39 3.18 -2.30 15.54
N SER A 40 2.78 -1.70 14.42
CA SER A 40 2.27 -2.41 13.26
C SER A 40 2.91 -1.88 11.99
N MET A 41 3.22 -2.77 11.04
CA MET A 41 3.74 -2.38 9.74
C MET A 41 2.60 -2.03 8.80
N GLN A 42 2.71 -0.88 8.15
CA GLN A 42 1.74 -0.37 7.20
C GLN A 42 2.40 -0.25 5.83
N THR A 43 1.69 -0.64 4.79
CA THR A 43 2.09 -0.34 3.41
C THR A 43 1.51 1.01 3.02
N VAL A 44 2.38 1.94 2.61
CA VAL A 44 1.97 3.28 2.18
C VAL A 44 2.45 3.56 0.76
N TRP A 45 1.67 4.32 0.00
CA TRP A 45 2.01 4.72 -1.36
C TRP A 45 3.13 5.76 -1.37
N THR A 46 4.11 5.57 -2.25
CA THR A 46 5.10 6.60 -2.58
C THR A 46 4.48 7.62 -3.53
N GLU A 47 5.17 8.73 -3.79
CA GLU A 47 4.76 9.67 -4.84
C GLU A 47 4.65 9.00 -6.21
N LYS A 48 5.65 8.19 -6.58
CA LYS A 48 5.64 7.36 -7.79
C LYS A 48 4.45 6.40 -7.81
N GLY A 49 4.10 5.82 -6.65
CA GLY A 49 2.92 4.97 -6.51
C GLY A 49 1.61 5.69 -6.77
N ARG A 50 1.47 6.93 -6.26
CA ARG A 50 0.30 7.78 -6.52
C ARG A 50 0.16 8.11 -8.00
N LEU A 51 1.27 8.46 -8.67
CA LEU A 51 1.28 8.67 -10.12
C LEU A 51 0.83 7.42 -10.89
N PHE A 52 1.36 6.26 -10.54
CA PHE A 52 0.94 4.98 -11.14
C PHE A 52 -0.57 4.72 -10.97
N ILE A 53 -1.13 4.99 -9.80
CA ILE A 53 -2.58 4.86 -9.57
C ILE A 53 -3.36 5.83 -10.48
N HIS A 54 -2.94 7.09 -10.56
CA HIS A 54 -3.60 8.08 -11.42
C HIS A 54 -3.55 7.68 -12.90
N ASP A 55 -2.42 7.19 -13.40
CA ASP A 55 -2.28 6.75 -14.79
C ASP A 55 -3.14 5.52 -15.08
N LEU A 56 -3.22 4.60 -14.12
CA LEU A 56 -4.07 3.40 -14.22
C LEU A 56 -5.56 3.77 -14.22
N LEU A 57 -5.97 4.77 -13.44
CA LEU A 57 -7.35 5.27 -13.43
C LEU A 57 -7.69 6.03 -14.71
N LYS A 58 -6.78 6.87 -15.22
CA LYS A 58 -6.96 7.60 -16.48
C LYS A 58 -7.15 6.64 -17.66
N GLN A 59 -6.32 5.60 -17.77
CA GLN A 59 -6.45 4.59 -18.82
C GLN A 59 -7.82 3.89 -18.81
N LYS A 60 -8.45 3.76 -17.63
CA LYS A 60 -9.80 3.19 -17.52
C LYS A 60 -10.91 4.18 -17.87
N ALA A 61 -10.68 5.47 -17.66
CA ALA A 61 -11.67 6.50 -17.98
C ALA A 61 -11.75 6.77 -19.50
N THR A 62 -10.69 6.46 -20.24
CA THR A 62 -10.62 6.63 -21.71
C THR A 62 -10.97 5.35 -22.48
N ALA A 63 -11.58 4.35 -21.82
CA ALA A 63 -11.96 3.06 -22.41
C ALA A 63 -13.49 2.93 -22.53
#